data_AF-A0AB38EJ26-F1
#
_entry.id   AF-A0AB38EJ26-F1
#
_cell.length_a   1.000
_cell.length_b   1.000
_cell.length_c   1.000
_cell.angle_alpha   90.00
_cell.angle_beta   90.00
_cell.angle_gamma   90.00
#
_symmetry.space_group_name_H-M   'P 1'
#
loop_
_entity.id
_entity.type
_entity.pdbx_description
1 polymer ?
#
loop_
_entity_poly.entity_id
_entity_poly.type
_entity_poly.pdbx_seq_one_letter_code
_entity_poly.pdbx_strand_id
1 'polypeptide(L)' 'MSRANPAKLRHSLQMAHALAKAGIGFVCMPVVDEADGKNLDDQAQQRLERMNMIAESAERLA' A
#
# COMPACT_ATOMS: atom_id res chain seq x y z
N MET A 1 -23.55 -4.35 8.51
CA MET A 1 -22.24 -3.74 8.19
C MET A 1 -22.47 -2.34 7.63
N SER A 2 -21.85 -1.31 8.22
CA SER A 2 -21.87 0.04 7.65
C SER A 2 -21.14 0.01 6.30
N ARG A 3 -21.75 0.55 5.25
CA ARG A 3 -21.13 0.58 3.92
C ARG A 3 -19.91 1.49 3.98
N ALA A 4 -18.79 1.05 3.39
CA ALA A 4 -17.60 1.90 3.26
C ALA A 4 -17.96 3.21 2.54
N ASN A 5 -17.38 4.32 2.99
CA ASN A 5 -17.54 5.61 2.34
C ASN A 5 -17.09 5.48 0.86
N PRO A 6 -17.93 5.83 -0.13
CA PRO A 6 -17.60 5.71 -1.56
C PRO A 6 -16.28 6.40 -1.95
N ALA A 7 -15.94 7.52 -1.30
CA ALA A 7 -14.68 8.22 -1.54
C ALA A 7 -13.47 7.38 -1.08
N LYS A 8 -13.55 6.78 0.12
CA LYS A 8 -12.50 5.90 0.65
C LYS A 8 -12.33 4.67 -0.25
N LEU A 9 -13.43 4.04 -0.66
CA LEU A 9 -13.40 2.88 -1.56
C LEU A 9 -12.71 3.21 -2.90
N ARG A 10 -13.07 4.35 -3.50
CA ARG A 10 -12.44 4.80 -4.75
C ARG A 10 -10.93 4.99 -4.58
N HIS A 11 -10.52 5.60 -3.48
CA HIS A 11 -9.10 5.82 -3.19
C HIS A 11 -8.34 4.50 -3.05
N SER A 12 -8.88 3.53 -2.30
CA SER A 12 -8.27 2.19 -2.17
C SER A 12 -8.11 1.49 -3.52
N LEU A 13 -9.12 1.57 -4.41
CA LEU A 13 -9.04 0.99 -5.75
C LEU A 13 -7.99 1.69 -6.63
N GLN A 14 -7.86 3.01 -6.53
CA GLN A 14 -6.81 3.75 -7.25
C GLN A 14 -5.42 3.32 -6.79
N MET A 15 -5.22 3.11 -5.49
CA MET A 15 -3.94 2.67 -4.97
C MET A 15 -3.60 1.23 -5.37
N ALA A 16 -4.57 0.32 -5.25
CA ALA A 16 -4.45 -1.06 -5.73
C ALA A 16 -4.04 -1.09 -7.22
N HIS A 17 -4.66 -0.26 -8.06
CA HIS A 17 -4.33 -0.15 -9.48
C HIS A 17 -2.93 0.41 -9.73
N ALA A 18 -2.50 1.40 -8.96
CA ALA A 18 -1.16 1.98 -9.07
C ALA A 18 -0.08 0.95 -8.72
N LEU A 19 -0.26 0.20 -7.63
CA LEU A 19 0.67 -0.86 -7.21
C LEU A 19 0.76 -1.97 -8.27
N ALA A 20 -0.39 -2.43 -8.79
CA ALA A 20 -0.42 -3.43 -9.85
C ALA A 20 0.31 -2.94 -11.12
N LYS A 21 0.10 -1.69 -11.54
CA LYS A 21 0.81 -1.10 -12.69
C LYS A 21 2.31 -0.98 -12.49
N ALA A 22 2.75 -0.76 -11.25
CA ALA A 22 4.17 -0.74 -10.90
C ALA A 22 4.78 -2.15 -10.78
N GLY A 23 4.00 -3.22 -10.98
CA GLY A 23 4.46 -4.60 -10.80
C GLY A 23 4.66 -5.01 -9.34
N ILE A 24 4.11 -4.22 -8.40
CA ILE A 24 4.22 -4.49 -6.96
C ILE A 24 3.09 -5.43 -6.55
N GLY A 25 3.45 -6.62 -6.05
CA GLY A 25 2.49 -7.55 -5.45
C GLY A 25 1.99 -7.02 -4.10
N PHE A 26 0.67 -7.09 -3.87
CA PHE A 26 0.04 -6.70 -2.60
C PHE A 26 -1.15 -7.59 -2.26
N VAL A 27 -1.56 -7.57 -1.00
CA VAL A 27 -2.72 -8.32 -0.47
C VAL A 27 -3.68 -7.35 0.20
N CYS A 28 -4.98 -7.48 -0.07
CA CYS A 28 -6.01 -6.74 0.64
C CYS A 28 -6.16 -7.30 2.07
N MET A 29 -5.90 -6.48 3.08
CA MET A 29 -5.99 -6.88 4.49
C MET A 29 -7.23 -6.26 5.15
N PRO A 30 -8.12 -7.05 5.79
CA PRO A 30 -9.18 -6.49 6.62
C PRO A 30 -8.60 -5.84 7.87
N VAL A 31 -9.21 -4.73 8.29
CA VAL A 31 -8.81 -3.94 9.46
C VAL A 31 -9.76 -4.25 10.63
N VAL A 32 -9.20 -4.43 11.83
CA VAL A 32 -9.98 -4.72 13.05
C VAL A 32 -10.61 -3.46 13.63
N ASP A 33 -9.82 -2.39 13.74
CA ASP A 33 -10.23 -1.06 14.22
C ASP A 33 -9.38 0.06 13.59
N GLU A 34 -9.67 1.32 13.90
CA GLU A 34 -8.94 2.45 13.29
C GLU A 34 -7.44 2.47 13.63
N ALA A 35 -7.05 1.97 14.81
CA ALA A 35 -5.65 1.93 15.23
C ALA A 35 -4.88 0.85 14.46
N ASP A 36 -5.47 -0.33 14.28
CA ASP A 36 -4.95 -1.39 13.41
C ASP A 36 -4.79 -0.90 11.97
N GLY A 37 -5.78 -0.16 11.45
CA GLY A 37 -5.71 0.43 10.12
C GLY A 37 -4.52 1.37 9.95
N LYS A 38 -4.31 2.28 10.92
CA LYS A 38 -3.17 3.18 10.93
C LYS A 38 -1.83 2.42 11.00
N ASN A 39 -1.75 1.40 11.85
CA ASN A 39 -0.54 0.57 11.98
C ASN A 39 -0.22 -0.17 10.67
N LEU A 40 -1.23 -0.69 9.98
CA LEU A 40 -1.06 -1.36 8.68
C LEU A 40 -0.61 -0.37 7.60
N ASP A 41 -1.17 0.83 7.56
CA ASP A 41 -0.76 1.90 6.65
C ASP A 41 0.71 2.30 6.89
N ASP A 42 1.10 2.52 8.14
CA ASP A 42 2.48 2.88 8.51
C ASP A 42 3.46 1.76 8.10
N GLN A 43 3.10 0.49 8.29
CA GLN A 43 3.92 -0.64 7.84
C GLN A 43 3.98 -0.74 6.30
N ALA A 44 2.88 -0.45 5.59
CA ALA A 44 2.88 -0.46 4.13
C ALA A 44 3.82 0.61 3.58
N GLN A 45 3.81 1.81 4.17
CA GLN A 45 4.72 2.89 3.80
C GLN A 45 6.19 2.49 4.02
N GLN A 46 6.53 1.95 5.19
CA GLN A 46 7.90 1.49 5.47
C GLN A 46 8.38 0.41 4.49
N ARG A 47 7.49 -0.50 4.06
CA ARG A 47 7.82 -1.51 3.05
C ARG A 47 8.10 -0.87 1.69
N LEU A 48 7.28 0.10 1.27
CA LEU A 48 7.49 0.82 0.01
C LEU A 48 8.80 1.62 0.02
N GLU A 49 9.12 2.31 1.12
CA GLU A 49 10.40 3.01 1.29
C GLU A 49 11.58 2.05 1.17
N ARG A 50 11.48 0.86 1.79
CA ARG A 50 12.51 -0.18 1.67
C ARG A 50 12.66 -0.69 0.24
N MET A 51 11.55 -0.90 -0.48
CA MET A 51 11.59 -1.30 -1.88
C MET A 51 12.26 -0.23 -2.74
N ASN A 52 11.97 1.05 -2.49
CA ASN A 52 12.60 2.17 -3.19
C ASN A 52 14.12 2.19 -2.96
N MET A 53 14.57 2.04 -1.71
CA MET A 53 16.01 1.98 -1.40
C MET A 53 16.71 0.81 -2.12
N ILE A 54 16.07 -0.36 -2.21
CA ILE A 54 16.61 -1.52 -2.93
C ILE A 54 16.72 -1.20 -4.43
N ALA A 55 15.67 -0.64 -5.03
CA ALA A 55 15.65 -0.27 -6.44
C ALA A 55 16.77 0.75 -6.78
N GLU A 56 16.88 1.84 -6.01
CA GLU A 56 17.93 2.84 -6.19
C GLU A 56 19.34 2.25 -6.04
N SER A 57 19.53 1.32 -5.10
CA SER A 57 20.82 0.67 -4.91
C SER A 57 21.20 -0.25 -6.08
N ALA A 58 20.21 -0.94 -6.66
CA ALA A 58 20.41 -1.81 -7.81
C ALA A 58 20.76 -1.01 -9.07
N GLU A 59 20.13 0.14 -9.28
CA GLU A 59 20.45 1.05 -10.39
C GLU A 59 21.85 1.64 -10.30
N ARG A 60 22.36 1.91 -9.09
CA ARG A 60 23.75 2.38 -8.90
C ARG A 60 24.81 1.33 -9.22
N LEU A 61 24.44 0.04 -9.22
CA LEU A 61 25.35 -1.09 -9.46
C LEU A 61 25.26 -1.63 -10.90
N ALA A 62 24.28 -1.18 -11.69
CA ALA A 62 24.05 -1.59 -13.08
C ALA A 62 24.75 -0.65 -14.06
#